data_AF-A0A2T3G5V9-F1
#
_entry.id   AF-A0A2T3G5V9-F1
#
_cell.length_a   1.000
_cell.length_b   1.000
_cell.length_c   1.000
_cell.angle_alpha   90.00
_cell.angle_beta   90.00
_cell.angle_gamma   90.00
#
_symmetry.space_group_name_H-M   'P 1'
#
loop_
_entity.id
_entity.type
_entity.pdbx_description
1 polymer ?
#
loop_
_entity_poly.entity_id
_entity_poly.type
_entity_poly.pdbx_seq_one_letter_code
_entity_poly.pdbx_strand_id
1 'polypeptide(L)'
;MSILFINGSPNKNGNTVRLTKKFLKDQEFKTLNLVDYKICSYGQNFEDDQLDEVIEQMKQADTIVIGSPLYWHSMSGAIRNVLDRFYGYVDECLLQGKDMYFVFQGYAPTKEQLAAGEYTMSRFAKLYGMNYKGMIAE
;
A
#
# COMPACT_ATOMS: atom_id res chain seq x y z
N MET A 1 16.12 11.26 -0.92
CA MET A 1 14.80 10.82 -0.44
C MET A 1 14.33 9.70 -1.36
N SER A 2 14.25 8.46 -0.88
CA SER A 2 13.80 7.31 -1.67
C SER A 2 12.29 7.13 -1.55
N ILE A 3 11.61 6.93 -2.69
CA ILE A 3 10.17 6.69 -2.74
C ILE A 3 9.92 5.26 -3.22
N LEU A 4 9.15 4.50 -2.44
CA LEU A 4 8.64 3.20 -2.85
C LEU A 4 7.15 3.30 -3.14
N PHE A 5 6.77 3.02 -4.37
CA PHE A 5 5.40 2.79 -4.78
C PHE A 5 5.07 1.29 -4.73
N ILE A 6 4.14 0.91 -3.85
CA ILE A 6 3.59 -0.45 -3.77
C ILE A 6 2.29 -0.48 -4.55
N ASN A 7 2.29 -1.18 -5.68
CA ASN A 7 1.12 -1.32 -6.55
C ASN A 7 0.33 -2.59 -6.21
N GLY A 8 -0.87 -2.42 -5.68
CA GLY A 8 -1.86 -3.48 -5.44
C GLY A 8 -2.73 -3.82 -6.64
N SER A 9 -2.59 -3.12 -7.77
CA SER A 9 -3.32 -3.43 -8.99
C SER A 9 -2.69 -4.63 -9.70
N PRO A 10 -3.50 -5.53 -10.30
CA PRO A 10 -2.99 -6.54 -11.22
C PRO A 10 -2.41 -5.94 -12.51
N ASN A 11 -2.77 -4.71 -12.84
CA ASN A 11 -2.24 -4.04 -14.02
C ASN A 11 -1.06 -3.14 -13.67
N LYS A 12 0.14 -3.57 -14.05
CA LYS A 12 1.42 -2.85 -13.84
C LYS A 12 1.50 -1.49 -14.55
N ASN A 13 0.63 -1.25 -15.53
CA ASN A 13 0.53 0.01 -16.27
C ASN A 13 -0.89 0.60 -16.21
N GLY A 14 -1.68 0.18 -15.21
CA GLY A 14 -3.09 0.55 -15.09
C GLY A 14 -3.34 1.92 -14.50
N ASN A 15 -4.62 2.20 -14.22
CA ASN A 15 -5.07 3.49 -13.71
C ASN A 15 -4.48 3.84 -12.33
N THR A 16 -4.32 2.87 -11.41
CA THR A 16 -3.64 3.09 -10.12
C THR A 16 -2.21 3.62 -10.30
N VAL A 17 -1.47 3.06 -11.26
CA VAL A 17 -0.11 3.49 -11.59
C VAL A 17 -0.13 4.86 -12.26
N ARG A 18 -1.08 5.12 -13.17
CA ARG A 18 -1.26 6.42 -13.81
C ARG A 18 -1.58 7.53 -12.81
N LEU A 19 -2.49 7.28 -11.86
CA LEU A 19 -2.84 8.21 -10.79
C LEU A 19 -1.62 8.49 -9.90
N THR A 20 -0.86 7.46 -9.55
CA THR A 20 0.38 7.60 -8.78
C THR A 20 1.41 8.47 -9.52
N LYS A 21 1.63 8.21 -10.81
CA LYS A 21 2.53 9.05 -11.65
C LYS A 21 2.07 10.49 -11.72
N LYS A 22 0.76 10.74 -11.85
CA LYS A 22 0.19 12.10 -11.83
C LYS A 22 0.41 12.80 -10.49
N PHE A 23 0.30 12.07 -9.39
CA PHE A 23 0.55 12.57 -8.04
C PHE A 23 2.03 12.90 -7.81
N LEU A 24 2.93 11.96 -8.12
CA LEU A 24 4.37 12.10 -7.91
C LEU A 24 5.06 12.99 -8.95
N LYS A 25 4.41 13.26 -10.09
CA LYS A 25 4.91 14.08 -11.19
C LYS A 25 6.29 13.59 -11.67
N ASP A 26 7.31 14.42 -11.53
CA ASP A 26 8.68 14.19 -11.99
C ASP A 26 9.58 13.55 -10.91
N GLN A 27 9.03 13.19 -9.75
CA GLN A 27 9.82 12.51 -8.71
C GLN A 27 10.15 11.08 -9.14
N GLU A 28 11.41 10.69 -8.96
CA GLU A 28 11.81 9.30 -9.17
C GLU A 28 11.31 8.41 -8.02
N PHE A 29 10.79 7.23 -8.37
CA PHE A 29 10.32 6.25 -7.40
C PHE A 29 10.55 4.83 -7.89
N LYS A 30 10.81 3.92 -6.95
CA LYS A 30 10.84 2.48 -7.20
C LYS A 30 9.42 1.94 -7.18
N THR A 31 9.07 1.08 -8.13
CA THR A 31 7.77 0.38 -8.13
C THR A 31 7.94 -1.08 -7.69
N LEU A 32 7.12 -1.51 -6.75
CA LEU A 32 6.94 -2.91 -6.36
C LEU A 32 5.50 -3.30 -6.72
N ASN A 33 5.33 -4.26 -7.63
CA ASN A 33 4.01 -4.77 -8.00
C ASN A 33 3.69 -6.00 -7.14
N LEU A 34 2.69 -5.90 -6.26
CA LEU A 34 2.36 -7.01 -5.35
C LEU A 34 1.94 -8.28 -6.08
N VAL A 35 1.44 -8.16 -7.31
CA VAL A 35 1.07 -9.31 -8.13
C VAL A 35 2.24 -10.17 -8.61
N ASP A 36 3.47 -9.69 -8.42
CA ASP A 36 4.69 -10.48 -8.66
C ASP A 36 5.15 -11.26 -7.43
N TYR A 37 4.48 -11.09 -6.29
CA TYR A 37 4.86 -11.70 -5.01
C TYR A 37 3.75 -12.63 -4.53
N LYS A 38 4.15 -13.78 -3.98
CA LYS A 38 3.23 -14.66 -3.27
C LYS A 38 3.08 -14.18 -1.82
N ILE A 39 1.99 -13.47 -1.54
CA ILE A 39 1.64 -13.05 -0.17
C ILE A 39 0.41 -13.81 0.28
N CYS A 40 0.62 -14.76 1.17
CA CYS A 40 -0.43 -15.62 1.68
C CYS A 40 -1.27 -14.90 2.74
N SER A 41 -2.51 -15.35 2.91
CA SER A 41 -3.45 -14.73 3.83
C SER A 41 -3.04 -14.94 5.29
N TYR A 42 -3.48 -14.05 6.17
CA TYR A 42 -3.23 -14.16 7.61
C TYR A 42 -3.68 -15.52 8.17
N GLY A 43 -2.81 -16.16 8.95
CA GLY A 43 -3.00 -17.52 9.47
C GLY A 43 -2.51 -18.66 8.57
N GLN A 44 -2.09 -18.37 7.33
CA GLN A 44 -1.41 -19.34 6.49
C GLN A 44 0.11 -19.29 6.69
N ASN A 45 0.76 -20.45 6.62
CA ASN A 45 2.22 -20.58 6.69
C ASN A 45 2.69 -21.46 5.53
N PHE A 46 3.30 -20.85 4.52
CA PHE A 46 3.86 -21.53 3.37
C PHE A 46 5.31 -21.12 3.21
N GLU A 47 6.16 -22.06 2.80
CA GLU A 47 7.61 -21.84 2.69
C GLU A 47 8.00 -20.84 1.60
N ASP A 48 7.11 -20.63 0.61
CA ASP A 48 7.28 -19.70 -0.50
C ASP A 48 6.52 -18.38 -0.32
N ASP A 49 6.16 -18.03 0.93
CA ASP A 49 5.61 -16.71 1.25
C ASP A 49 6.70 -15.62 1.14
N GLN A 50 6.37 -14.53 0.45
CA GLN A 50 7.34 -13.48 0.10
C GLN A 50 7.02 -12.14 0.76
N LEU A 51 6.27 -12.13 1.88
CA LEU A 51 5.95 -10.88 2.58
C LEU A 51 7.22 -10.16 3.07
N ASP A 52 8.22 -10.91 3.57
CA ASP A 52 9.47 -10.33 4.06
C ASP A 52 10.23 -9.57 2.98
N GLU A 53 10.17 -10.03 1.73
CA GLU A 53 10.77 -9.31 0.59
C GLU A 53 10.14 -7.93 0.42
N VAL A 54 8.82 -7.82 0.57
CA VAL A 54 8.10 -6.55 0.52
C VAL A 54 8.48 -5.64 1.69
N ILE A 55 8.55 -6.21 2.90
CA ILE A 55 8.94 -5.47 4.11
C ILE A 55 10.36 -4.92 3.98
N GLU A 56 11.31 -5.69 3.45
CA GLU A 56 12.67 -5.21 3.21
C GLU A 56 12.73 -4.03 2.25
N GLN A 57 11.86 -4.01 1.22
CA GLN A 57 11.75 -2.84 0.35
C GLN A 57 11.17 -1.62 1.07
N MET A 58 10.16 -1.83 1.93
CA MET A 58 9.57 -0.75 2.74
C MET A 58 10.59 -0.13 3.70
N LYS A 59 11.46 -0.94 4.31
CA LYS A 59 12.52 -0.46 5.22
C LYS A 59 13.51 0.49 4.54
N GLN A 60 13.83 0.24 3.27
CA GLN A 60 14.79 1.03 2.48
C GLN A 60 14.23 2.36 1.96
N ALA A 61 12.91 2.56 2.03
CA ALA A 61 12.24 3.75 1.53
C ALA A 61 12.10 4.84 2.61
N ASP A 62 12.32 6.10 2.27
CA ASP A 62 11.97 7.23 3.15
C ASP A 62 10.46 7.52 3.09
N THR A 63 9.88 7.39 1.90
CA THR A 63 8.45 7.60 1.62
C THR A 63 7.84 6.35 0.99
N ILE A 64 6.69 5.92 1.52
CA ILE A 64 5.92 4.78 1.02
C ILE A 64 4.61 5.29 0.42
N VAL A 65 4.35 4.94 -0.84
CA VAL A 65 3.08 5.20 -1.51
C VAL A 65 2.40 3.86 -1.74
N ILE A 66 1.28 3.63 -1.08
CA ILE A 66 0.49 2.40 -1.26
C ILE A 66 -0.63 2.69 -2.25
N GLY A 67 -0.62 2.03 -3.40
CA GLY A 67 -1.66 2.15 -4.42
C GLY A 67 -2.59 0.95 -4.44
N SER A 68 -3.88 1.21 -4.43
CA SER A 68 -4.89 0.18 -4.60
C SER A 68 -5.95 0.60 -5.63
N PRO A 69 -6.39 -0.32 -6.50
CA PRO A 69 -7.71 -0.17 -7.10
C PRO A 69 -8.79 -0.35 -6.02
N LEU A 70 -9.97 0.24 -6.26
CA LEU A 70 -11.18 0.04 -5.47
C LEU A 70 -12.00 -1.07 -6.12
N TYR A 71 -11.96 -2.24 -5.49
CA TYR A 71 -12.70 -3.43 -5.91
C TYR A 71 -13.72 -3.78 -4.84
N TRP A 72 -14.96 -4.04 -5.26
CA TRP A 72 -16.07 -4.37 -4.36
C TRP A 72 -16.13 -3.47 -3.12
N HIS A 73 -16.07 -2.15 -3.37
CA HIS A 73 -16.19 -1.11 -2.33
C HIS A 73 -15.03 -1.03 -1.33
N SER A 74 -13.89 -1.69 -1.60
CA SER A 74 -12.72 -1.70 -0.73
C SER A 74 -11.39 -1.74 -1.51
N MET A 75 -10.27 -1.72 -0.80
CA MET A 75 -8.95 -1.97 -1.36
C MET A 75 -8.83 -3.39 -1.92
N SER A 76 -7.87 -3.60 -2.82
CA SER A 76 -7.55 -4.88 -3.41
C SER A 76 -7.15 -5.92 -2.37
N GLY A 77 -7.45 -7.20 -2.65
CA GLY A 77 -7.06 -8.31 -1.80
C GLY A 77 -5.54 -8.40 -1.59
N ALA A 78 -4.73 -8.02 -2.59
CA ALA A 78 -3.28 -7.99 -2.46
C ALA A 78 -2.80 -7.02 -1.35
N ILE A 79 -3.37 -5.82 -1.33
CA ILE A 79 -3.08 -4.82 -0.29
C ILE A 79 -3.62 -5.32 1.05
N ARG A 80 -4.83 -5.88 1.06
CA ARG A 80 -5.44 -6.41 2.28
C ARG A 80 -4.60 -7.53 2.91
N ASN A 81 -4.04 -8.45 2.12
CA ASN A 81 -3.13 -9.48 2.61
C ASN A 81 -1.89 -8.88 3.29
N VAL A 82 -1.28 -7.83 2.71
CA VAL A 82 -0.15 -7.14 3.34
C VAL A 82 -0.57 -6.54 4.69
N LEU A 83 -1.68 -5.78 4.73
CA LEU A 83 -2.14 -5.15 5.97
C LEU A 83 -2.48 -6.18 7.05
N ASP A 84 -3.21 -7.25 6.68
CA ASP A 84 -3.64 -8.26 7.64
C ASP A 84 -2.45 -9.08 8.16
N ARG A 85 -1.44 -9.34 7.32
CA ARG A 85 -0.23 -10.05 7.73
C ARG A 85 0.75 -9.23 8.57
N PHE A 86 0.61 -7.91 8.62
CA PHE A 86 1.39 -7.09 9.53
C PHE A 86 1.01 -7.34 11.00
N TYR A 87 -0.25 -7.70 11.28
CA TYR A 87 -0.72 -7.94 12.65
C TYR A 87 0.10 -9.02 13.37
N GLY A 88 0.75 -8.63 14.47
CA GLY A 88 1.53 -9.53 15.31
C GLY A 88 2.81 -10.07 14.67
N TYR A 89 3.13 -9.68 13.43
CA TYR A 89 4.31 -10.12 12.70
C TYR A 89 5.35 -9.01 12.56
N VAL A 90 4.89 -7.78 12.30
CA VAL A 90 5.76 -6.62 12.11
C VAL A 90 5.82 -5.80 13.40
N ASP A 91 7.04 -5.44 13.82
CA ASP A 91 7.25 -4.54 14.96
C ASP A 91 6.68 -3.14 14.65
N GLU A 92 5.94 -2.56 15.59
CA GLU A 92 5.27 -1.26 15.43
C GLU A 92 6.26 -0.10 15.17
N CYS A 93 7.53 -0.25 15.56
CA CYS A 93 8.57 0.74 15.31
C CYS A 93 9.31 0.53 13.98
N LEU A 94 9.09 -0.58 13.25
CA LEU A 94 9.87 -0.93 12.05
C LEU A 94 9.85 0.17 10.98
N LEU A 95 8.71 0.84 10.81
CA LEU A 95 8.49 1.86 9.79
C LEU A 95 8.37 3.28 10.39
N GLN A 96 8.79 3.44 11.65
CA GLN A 96 8.61 4.68 12.39
C GLN A 96 9.27 5.87 11.67
N GLY A 97 8.52 6.98 11.59
CA GLY A 97 8.98 8.24 11.01
C GLY A 97 8.99 8.30 9.48
N LYS A 98 8.71 7.20 8.77
CA LYS A 98 8.55 7.21 7.31
C LYS A 98 7.27 7.92 6.91
N ASP A 99 7.30 8.63 5.78
CA ASP A 99 6.11 9.28 5.24
C ASP A 99 5.27 8.28 4.45
N MET A 100 3.94 8.30 4.62
CA MET A 100 3.03 7.37 3.93
C MET A 100 1.88 8.10 3.22
N TYR A 101 1.67 7.77 1.95
CA TYR A 101 0.51 8.18 1.16
C TYR A 101 -0.31 6.97 0.72
N PHE A 102 -1.62 7.17 0.53
CA PHE A 102 -2.50 6.17 -0.07
C PHE A 102 -3.04 6.66 -1.41
N VAL A 103 -2.95 5.85 -2.45
CA VAL A 103 -3.54 6.12 -3.77
C VAL A 103 -4.69 5.15 -3.98
N PHE A 104 -5.92 5.66 -4.10
CA PHE A 104 -7.12 4.83 -4.17
C PHE A 104 -7.93 5.12 -5.43
N GLN A 105 -7.86 4.20 -6.40
CA GLN A 105 -8.41 4.43 -7.73
C GLN A 105 -9.67 3.57 -7.97
N GLY A 106 -10.81 4.19 -8.25
CA GLY A 106 -12.09 3.52 -8.51
C GLY A 106 -12.78 4.02 -9.78
N TYR A 107 -13.95 3.47 -10.10
CA TYR A 107 -14.88 4.07 -11.06
C TYR A 107 -16.01 4.73 -10.28
N ALA A 108 -15.97 6.06 -10.18
CA ALA A 108 -16.93 6.87 -9.42
C ALA A 108 -17.14 6.40 -7.97
N PRO A 109 -16.07 6.39 -7.14
CA PRO A 109 -16.18 5.95 -5.75
C PRO A 109 -17.12 6.85 -4.95
N THR A 110 -17.91 6.25 -4.05
CA THR A 110 -18.77 7.01 -3.14
C THR A 110 -17.95 7.60 -2.00
N LYS A 111 -18.51 8.61 -1.31
CA LYS A 111 -17.85 9.25 -0.16
C LYS A 111 -17.56 8.26 0.96
N GLU A 112 -18.45 7.31 1.18
CA GLU A 112 -18.35 6.29 2.22
C GLU A 112 -17.20 5.32 1.93
N GLN A 113 -17.03 4.94 0.65
CA GLN A 113 -15.93 4.07 0.22
C GLN A 113 -14.57 4.75 0.41
N LEU A 114 -14.47 6.02 0.02
CA LEU A 114 -13.26 6.82 0.22
C LEU A 114 -12.96 7.02 1.72
N ALA A 115 -13.99 7.33 2.53
CA ALA A 115 -13.85 7.47 3.97
C ALA A 115 -13.38 6.17 4.64
N ALA A 116 -13.88 5.01 4.19
CA ALA A 116 -13.45 3.71 4.72
C ALA A 116 -11.99 3.40 4.38
N GLY A 117 -11.57 3.71 3.15
CA GLY A 117 -10.17 3.59 2.72
C GLY A 117 -9.24 4.49 3.54
N GLU A 118 -9.59 5.78 3.64
CA GLU A 118 -8.85 6.78 4.42
C GLU A 118 -8.73 6.39 5.90
N TYR A 119 -9.84 5.94 6.50
CA TYR A 119 -9.85 5.48 7.88
C TYR A 119 -8.90 4.28 8.06
N THR A 120 -9.00 3.27 7.21
CA THR A 120 -8.16 2.07 7.33
C THR A 120 -6.67 2.42 7.20
N MET A 121 -6.29 3.23 6.22
CA MET A 121 -4.89 3.52 5.93
C MET A 121 -4.26 4.50 6.93
N SER A 122 -5.03 5.47 7.44
CA SER A 122 -4.56 6.34 8.53
C SER A 122 -4.33 5.56 9.83
N ARG A 123 -5.19 4.58 10.14
CA ARG A 123 -5.02 3.70 11.31
C ARG A 123 -3.81 2.78 11.15
N PHE A 124 -3.63 2.19 9.98
CA PHE A 124 -2.45 1.38 9.68
C PHE A 124 -1.17 2.18 9.82
N ALA A 125 -1.09 3.36 9.18
CA ALA A 125 0.07 4.24 9.28
C ALA A 125 0.40 4.61 10.73
N LYS A 126 -0.62 4.99 11.52
CA LYS A 126 -0.45 5.34 12.93
C LYS A 126 0.06 4.18 13.78
N LEU A 127 -0.43 2.96 13.54
CA LEU A 127 -0.02 1.79 14.30
C LEU A 127 1.46 1.48 14.12
N TYR A 128 1.98 1.61 12.89
CA TYR A 128 3.38 1.34 12.56
C TYR A 128 4.27 2.60 12.56
N GLY A 129 3.86 3.63 13.31
CA GLY A 129 4.65 4.84 13.55
C GLY A 129 4.93 5.72 12.33
N MET A 130 4.22 5.53 11.21
CA MET A 130 4.40 6.29 9.99
C MET A 130 3.64 7.63 10.03
N ASN A 131 4.19 8.63 9.33
CA ASN A 131 3.54 9.92 9.14
C ASN A 131 2.57 9.83 7.96
N TYR A 132 1.29 9.60 8.25
CA TYR A 132 0.27 9.58 7.20
C TYR A 132 0.04 10.97 6.62
N LYS A 133 0.23 11.12 5.31
CA LYS A 133 0.12 12.39 4.58
C LYS A 133 -1.21 12.54 3.84
N GLY A 134 -2.04 11.51 3.84
CA GLY A 134 -3.37 11.51 3.25
C GLY A 134 -3.53 10.62 2.02
N MET A 135 -4.76 10.58 1.51
CA MET A 135 -5.15 9.82 0.33
C MET A 135 -5.31 10.70 -0.91
N ILE A 136 -4.91 10.14 -2.05
CA ILE A 136 -5.16 10.64 -3.40
C ILE A 136 -6.13 9.67 -4.06
N ALA A 137 -7.29 10.14 -4.49
CA ALA A 137 -8.31 9.30 -5.11
C ALA A 137 -8.78 9.85 -6.45
N GLU A 138 -9.15 8.93 -7.35
CA GLU A 138 -9.77 9.21 -8.66
C GLU A 138 -10.76 8.10 -9.00
#